data_AF-A0A832SMR6-F1
#
_entry.id   AF-A0A832SMR6-F1
#
_cell.length_a   1.000
_cell.length_b   1.000
_cell.length_c   1.000
_cell.angle_alpha   90.00
_cell.angle_beta   90.00
_cell.angle_gamma   90.00
#
_symmetry.space_group_name_H-M   'P 1'
#
loop_
_entity.id
_entity.type
_entity.pdbx_description
1 polymer ?
#
loop_
_entity_poly.entity_id
_entity_poly.type
_entity_poly.pdbx_seq_one_letter_code
_entity_poly.pdbx_strand_id
1 'polypeptide(L)' 'QEIIIEKEKESQTIKNEKQEPLMLEIQNFLDSIMDKTKQIVKSQEAVNVTKIAEAALLSSQKGTPIYLDLK' A
#
# COMPACT_ATOMS: atom_id res chain seq x y z
N GLN A 1 -16.75 -2.76 -6.54
CA GLN A 1 -16.68 -1.56 -5.69
C GLN A 1 -16.66 -0.43 -6.68
N GLU A 2 -17.65 0.44 -6.60
CA GLU A 2 -17.76 1.61 -7.48
C GLU A 2 -17.04 2.76 -6.78
N ILE A 3 -16.02 3.34 -7.42
CA ILE A 3 -15.28 4.48 -6.87
C ILE A 3 -15.82 5.73 -7.56
N ILE A 4 -16.46 6.58 -6.78
CA ILE A 4 -16.98 7.86 -7.22
C ILE A 4 -16.09 8.93 -6.61
N ILE A 5 -15.44 9.73 -7.46
CA ILE A 5 -14.60 10.86 -7.05
C ILE A 5 -15.39 12.14 -7.28
N GLU A 6 -15.83 12.76 -6.21
CA GLU A 6 -16.48 14.08 -6.25
C GLU A 6 -15.42 15.19 -6.35
N LYS A 7 -15.43 15.96 -7.44
CA LYS A 7 -14.67 17.22 -7.57
C LYS A 7 -15.65 18.39 -7.55
N GLU A 8 -15.16 19.60 -7.28
CA GLU A 8 -15.97 20.82 -7.10
C GLU A 8 -16.99 21.10 -8.23
N LYS A 9 -16.77 20.59 -9.45
CA LYS A 9 -17.64 20.84 -10.61
C LYS A 9 -18.11 19.58 -11.34
N GLU A 10 -17.58 18.41 -11.00
CA GLU A 10 -17.90 17.16 -11.69
C GLU A 10 -17.63 15.96 -10.80
N SER A 11 -18.46 14.93 -10.93
CA SER A 11 -18.24 13.64 -10.30
C SER A 11 -17.73 12.66 -11.34
N GLN A 12 -16.63 11.96 -11.02
CA GLN A 12 -16.00 10.99 -11.90
C GLN A 12 -16.19 9.58 -11.34
N THR A 13 -16.95 8.76 -12.06
CA THR A 13 -17.08 7.31 -11.76
C THR A 13 -15.95 6.55 -12.43
N ILE A 14 -15.05 5.96 -11.65
CA ILE A 14 -14.00 5.08 -12.18
C ILE A 14 -14.57 3.67 -12.33
N LYS A 15 -14.73 3.23 -13.58
CA LYS A 15 -15.09 1.85 -13.94
C LYS A 15 -13.81 1.05 -14.18
N ASN A 16 -13.15 0.63 -13.10
CA ASN A 16 -12.14 -0.41 -13.19
C ASN A 16 -12.79 -1.78 -13.07
N GLU A 17 -12.38 -2.73 -13.91
CA GLU A 17 -12.70 -4.14 -13.68
C GLU A 17 -12.13 -4.52 -12.31
N LYS A 18 -13.02 -4.99 -11.42
CA LYS A 18 -12.62 -5.34 -10.06
C LYS A 18 -11.80 -6.62 -10.12
N GLN A 19 -10.48 -6.47 -10.11
CA GLN A 19 -9.56 -7.58 -9.95
C GLN A 19 -9.36 -7.86 -8.46
N GLU A 20 -9.27 -9.14 -8.11
CA GLU A 20 -9.08 -9.57 -6.74
C GLU A 20 -7.64 -9.20 -6.30
N PRO A 21 -7.47 -8.46 -5.18
CA PRO A 21 -6.15 -7.95 -4.78
C PRO A 21 -5.08 -9.02 -4.56
N LEU A 22 -5.43 -10.13 -3.91
CA LEU A 22 -4.46 -11.20 -3.62
C LEU A 22 -3.98 -11.87 -4.92
N MET A 23 -4.87 -12.07 -5.89
CA MET A 23 -4.54 -12.58 -7.21
C MET A 23 -3.55 -11.67 -7.93
N LEU A 24 -3.74 -10.34 -7.85
CA LEU A 24 -2.80 -9.38 -8.44
C LEU A 24 -1.44 -9.41 -7.77
N GLU A 25 -1.40 -9.55 -6.45
CA GLU A 25 -0.16 -9.64 -5.68
C GLU A 25 0.62 -10.91 -6.05
N ILE A 26 -0.06 -12.06 -6.08
CA ILE A 26 0.55 -13.35 -6.49
C ILE A 26 1.03 -13.28 -7.93
N GLN A 27 0.24 -12.68 -8.84
CA GLN A 27 0.61 -12.54 -10.24
C GLN A 27 1.87 -11.68 -10.40
N ASN A 28 1.94 -10.52 -9.73
CA ASN A 28 3.14 -9.67 -9.77
C ASN A 28 4.37 -10.39 -9.20
N PHE A 29 4.21 -11.17 -8.13
CA PHE A 29 5.29 -11.95 -7.56
C PHE A 29 5.84 -12.98 -8.56
N LEU A 30 4.97 -13.77 -9.20
CA LEU A 30 5.37 -14.76 -10.20
C LEU A 30 6.00 -14.11 -11.43
N ASP A 31 5.41 -13.02 -11.94
CA ASP A 31 5.94 -12.30 -13.09
C ASP A 31 7.31 -11.66 -12.81
N SER A 32 7.55 -11.23 -11.57
CA SER A 32 8.87 -10.74 -11.18
C SER A 32 9.93 -11.84 -11.08
N ILE A 33 9.55 -13.06 -10.69
CA ILE A 33 10.47 -14.21 -10.69
C ILE A 33 10.83 -14.62 -12.13
N MET A 34 9.90 -14.45 -13.07
CA MET A 34 10.11 -14.72 -14.49
C MET A 34 10.76 -13.55 -15.26
N ASP A 35 11.27 -12.53 -14.58
CA ASP A 35 11.85 -11.31 -15.16
C ASP A 35 10.92 -10.53 -16.12
N LYS A 36 9.60 -10.75 -16.04
CA LYS A 36 8.60 -10.08 -16.89
C LYS A 36 8.22 -8.70 -16.38
N THR A 37 8.22 -8.53 -15.06
CA THR A 37 7.87 -7.26 -14.41
C THR A 37 8.81 -6.98 -13.24
N LYS A 38 8.82 -5.74 -12.75
CA LYS A 38 9.49 -5.43 -11.49
C LYS A 38 8.59 -5.82 -10.33
N GLN A 39 9.18 -6.36 -9.27
CA GLN A 39 8.47 -6.58 -8.00
C GLN A 39 7.98 -5.24 -7.45
N ILE A 40 6.66 -5.12 -7.25
CA ILE A 40 6.01 -3.90 -6.77
C ILE A 40 6.16 -3.79 -5.25
N VAL A 41 5.91 -4.89 -4.52
CA VAL A 41 6.03 -4.94 -3.05
C VAL A 41 7.29 -5.73 -2.70
N LYS A 42 8.30 -5.07 -2.11
CA LYS A 42 9.57 -5.69 -1.72
C LYS A 42 9.60 -5.91 -0.21
N SER A 43 10.69 -6.52 0.25
CA SER A 43 10.92 -6.75 1.68
C SER A 43 11.07 -5.45 2.48
N GLN A 44 11.54 -4.36 1.86
CA GLN A 44 11.75 -3.09 2.56
C GLN A 44 10.43 -2.44 2.98
N GLU A 45 9.38 -2.58 2.17
CA GLU A 45 8.04 -2.11 2.51
C GLU A 45 7.52 -2.84 3.75
N ALA A 46 7.69 -4.16 3.85
CA ALA A 46 7.30 -4.93 5.04
C ALA A 46 8.06 -4.44 6.30
N VAL A 47 9.38 -4.24 6.19
CA VAL A 47 10.20 -3.70 7.28
C VAL A 47 9.72 -2.31 7.72
N ASN A 48 9.42 -1.44 6.75
CA ASN A 48 8.97 -0.08 7.02
C ASN A 48 7.60 -0.06 7.71
N VAL A 49 6.65 -0.89 7.24
CA VAL A 49 5.31 -1.01 7.83
C VAL A 49 5.40 -1.51 9.28
N THR A 50 6.25 -2.50 9.56
CA THR A 50 6.47 -2.96 10.94
C THR A 50 7.01 -1.85 11.84
N LYS A 51 8.03 -1.10 11.39
CA LYS A 51 8.57 0.04 12.15
C LYS A 51 7.53 1.12 12.42
N ILE A 52 6.66 1.39 11.45
CA ILE A 52 5.55 2.34 11.62
C ILE A 52 4.58 1.83 12.69
N ALA A 53 4.21 0.55 12.67
CA ALA A 53 3.32 -0.03 13.67
C ALA A 53 3.93 0.03 15.08
N GLU A 54 5.21 -0.28 15.23
CA GLU A 54 5.94 -0.17 16.49
C GLU A 54 6.01 1.27 17.00
N ALA A 55 6.31 2.23 16.12
CA ALA A 55 6.36 3.65 16.46
C ALA A 55 4.98 4.19 16.85
N ALA A 56 3.91 3.75 16.18
CA ALA A 56 2.54 4.12 16.52
C ALA A 56 2.16 3.60 17.92
N LEU A 57 2.52 2.34 18.22
CA LEU A 57 2.31 1.75 19.55
C LEU A 57 3.08 2.54 20.63
N LEU A 58 4.35 2.83 20.40
CA LEU A 58 5.20 3.57 21.34
C LEU A 58 4.72 5.02 21.53
N SER A 59 4.32 5.69 20.44
CA SER A 59 3.74 7.04 20.46
C SER A 59 2.46 7.07 21.30
N SER A 60 1.57 6.09 21.09
CA SER A 60 0.33 5.98 21.86
C SER A 60 0.57 5.76 23.35
N GLN A 61 1.62 5.04 23.73
CA GLN A 61 1.98 4.82 25.14
C GLN A 61 2.61 6.05 25.80
N LYS A 62 3.42 6.81 25.04
CA LYS A 62 4.16 7.96 25.57
C LYS A 62 3.41 9.28 25.44
N GLY A 63 2.42 9.37 24.56
CA GLY A 63 1.72 10.61 24.24
C GLY A 63 2.59 11.62 23.46
N THR A 64 3.66 11.15 22.80
CA THR A 64 4.61 12.02 22.08
C THR A 64 4.90 11.48 20.68
N PRO A 65 5.05 12.35 19.65
CA PRO A 65 5.41 11.91 18.30
C PRO A 65 6.72 11.12 18.26
N ILE A 66 6.76 10.08 17.42
CA ILE A 66 7.97 9.32 17.10
C ILE A 66 8.34 9.60 15.66
N TYR A 67 9.52 10.19 15.43
CA TYR A 67 10.02 10.47 14.09
C TYR A 67 10.80 9.26 13.56
N LEU A 68 10.46 8.85 12.34
CA LEU A 68 11.07 7.69 11.68
C LEU A 68 11.87 8.15 10.46
N ASP A 69 13.04 7.54 10.29
CA ASP A 69 13.82 7.61 9.06
C ASP A 69 13.65 6.28 8.30
N LEU A 70 12.75 6.27 7.32
CA LEU A 70 12.41 5.11 6.50
C LEU A 70 13.19 5.15 5.18
N LYS A 71 13.55 3.96 4.67
CA LYS A 71 14.31 3.80 3.43
C LYS A 71 13.41 3.38 2.27
#